data_AF-A0A959LRZ3-F1
#
_entry.id   AF-A0A959LRZ3-F1
#
_cell.length_a   1.000
_cell.length_b   1.000
_cell.length_c   1.000
_cell.angle_alpha   90.00
_cell.angle_beta   90.00
_cell.angle_gamma   90.00
#
_symmetry.space_group_name_H-M   'P 1'
#
loop_
_entity.id
_entity.type
_entity.pdbx_description
1 polymer ?
#
loop_
_entity_poly.entity_id
_entity_poly.type
_entity_poly.pdbx_seq_one_letter_code
_entity_poly.pdbx_strand_id
1 'polypeptide(L)'
;MNFEIPLSAQKVKPHQVTTLHLIMGFALLAASAFIVIMFMNMSIMPFSWETVENPAEVNMHLILLPEYILMGIGIIILYLAMFRNKWLLRKNNNRTVRIVELILCIAIAANATMNNAMVLTGIFGIIGATIVYSLFTETSDKAPMVSVSDSGIDLPMSLRQRHIHWAEVEKLLLRHGTLTINCVDNRMYQWMVAQNDVDATAFETFCNSQIEAAKGDRKKYNW
;
A
#
# COMPACT_ATOMS: atom_id res chain seq x y z
N MET A 1 -34.63 5.28 -10.76
CA MET A 1 -33.97 4.07 -11.33
C MET A 1 -32.56 4.02 -10.76
N ASN A 2 -32.05 2.86 -10.35
CA ASN A 2 -30.74 2.77 -9.71
C ASN A 2 -29.80 1.86 -10.51
N PHE A 3 -28.62 2.38 -10.86
CA PHE A 3 -27.56 1.65 -11.53
C PHE A 3 -26.35 1.55 -10.61
N GLU A 4 -25.85 0.33 -10.39
CA GLU A 4 -24.61 0.09 -9.66
C GLU A 4 -23.53 -0.31 -10.66
N ILE A 5 -22.53 0.55 -10.84
CA ILE A 5 -21.45 0.34 -11.78
C ILE A 5 -20.21 -0.10 -11.00
N PRO A 6 -19.84 -1.40 -11.03
CA PRO A 6 -18.63 -1.85 -10.40
C PRO A 6 -17.42 -1.28 -11.16
N LEU A 7 -16.58 -0.53 -10.48
CA LEU A 7 -15.32 -0.07 -11.04
C LEU A 7 -14.31 -1.22 -11.04
N SER A 8 -13.44 -1.26 -12.03
CA SER A 8 -12.27 -2.12 -11.96
C SER A 8 -11.45 -1.66 -10.75
N ALA A 9 -11.26 -2.54 -9.77
CA ALA A 9 -10.46 -2.21 -8.60
C ALA A 9 -9.11 -1.67 -9.08
N GLN A 10 -8.73 -0.48 -8.62
CA GLN A 10 -7.41 0.07 -8.88
C GLN A 10 -6.42 -0.78 -8.07
N LYS A 11 -6.06 -1.94 -8.63
CA LYS A 11 -5.21 -2.92 -7.99
C LYS A 11 -3.89 -2.23 -7.65
N VAL A 12 -3.40 -2.43 -6.43
CA VAL A 12 -2.06 -1.98 -6.02
C VAL A 12 -1.09 -2.33 -7.15
N LYS A 13 -0.40 -1.32 -7.67
CA LYS A 13 0.40 -1.52 -8.88
C LYS A 13 1.48 -2.56 -8.55
N PRO A 14 1.74 -3.57 -9.39
CA PRO A 14 2.70 -4.63 -9.07
C PRO A 14 4.07 -4.11 -8.61
N HIS A 15 4.55 -3.01 -9.18
CA HIS A 15 5.81 -2.40 -8.77
C HIS A 15 5.79 -1.88 -7.33
N GLN A 16 4.66 -1.37 -6.82
CA GLN A 16 4.56 -0.91 -5.42
C GLN A 16 4.74 -2.08 -4.45
N VAL A 17 4.18 -3.26 -4.80
CA VAL A 17 4.36 -4.49 -4.03
C VAL A 17 5.84 -4.91 -4.04
N THR A 18 6.46 -5.00 -5.21
CA THR A 18 7.87 -5.36 -5.33
C THR A 18 8.79 -4.37 -4.60
N THR A 19 8.53 -3.07 -4.73
CA THR A 19 9.30 -2.01 -4.06
C THR A 19 9.26 -2.16 -2.54
N LEU A 20 8.11 -2.50 -1.95
CA LEU A 20 8.01 -2.70 -0.51
C LEU A 20 8.92 -3.85 -0.02
N HIS A 21 8.92 -4.99 -0.72
CA HIS A 21 9.80 -6.12 -0.41
C HIS A 21 11.27 -5.78 -0.60
N LEU A 22 11.62 -5.02 -1.65
CA LEU A 22 12.98 -4.55 -1.86
C LEU A 22 13.45 -3.63 -0.72
N ILE A 23 12.61 -2.67 -0.31
CA ILE A 23 12.91 -1.78 0.83
C ILE A 23 13.15 -2.61 2.08
N MET A 24 12.30 -3.60 2.37
CA MET A 24 12.47 -4.49 3.52
C MET A 24 13.79 -5.27 3.45
N GLY A 25 14.08 -5.90 2.30
CA GLY A 25 15.32 -6.66 2.09
C GLY A 25 16.58 -5.81 2.27
N PHE A 26 16.60 -4.60 1.70
CA PHE A 26 17.72 -3.66 1.88
C PHE A 26 17.83 -3.13 3.31
N ALA A 27 16.71 -2.85 3.99
CA ALA A 27 16.71 -2.39 5.38
C ALA A 27 17.31 -3.46 6.31
N LEU A 28 16.93 -4.73 6.14
CA LEU A 28 17.50 -5.85 6.89
C LEU A 28 19.00 -5.98 6.65
N LEU A 29 19.43 -5.93 5.39
CA LEU A 29 20.85 -6.06 5.02
C LEU A 29 21.68 -4.91 5.60
N ALA A 30 21.19 -3.67 5.45
CA ALA A 30 21.87 -2.47 5.96
C ALA A 30 21.96 -2.48 7.50
N ALA A 31 20.87 -2.83 8.19
CA ALA A 31 20.84 -2.92 9.65
C ALA A 31 21.83 -3.99 10.16
N SER A 32 21.79 -5.19 9.58
CA SER A 32 22.68 -6.29 9.98
C SER A 32 24.14 -5.94 9.73
N ALA A 33 24.46 -5.40 8.54
CA ALA A 33 25.82 -4.99 8.20
C ALA A 33 26.34 -3.89 9.15
N PHE A 34 25.49 -2.91 9.48
CA PHE A 34 25.83 -1.84 10.41
C PHE A 34 26.15 -2.38 11.81
N ILE A 35 25.31 -3.28 12.35
CA ILE A 35 25.52 -3.87 13.68
C ILE A 35 26.82 -4.69 13.70
N VAL A 36 27.08 -5.52 12.68
CA VAL A 36 28.31 -6.30 12.58
C VAL A 36 29.53 -5.39 12.52
N ILE A 37 29.50 -4.33 11.70
CA ILE A 37 30.60 -3.35 11.60
C ILE A 37 30.81 -2.64 12.94
N MET A 38 29.74 -2.21 13.62
CA MET A 38 29.84 -1.55 14.92
C MET A 38 30.47 -2.49 15.96
N PHE A 39 30.03 -3.75 16.02
CA PHE A 39 30.59 -4.75 16.92
C PHE A 39 32.08 -4.99 16.64
N MET A 40 32.46 -5.16 15.38
CA MET A 40 33.87 -5.33 14.99
C MET A 40 34.72 -4.11 15.40
N ASN A 41 34.23 -2.89 15.19
CA ASN A 41 34.98 -1.68 15.59
C ASN A 41 35.09 -1.54 17.12
N MET A 42 34.05 -1.88 17.87
CA MET A 42 34.11 -1.88 19.34
C MET A 42 35.10 -2.92 19.87
N SER A 43 35.21 -4.09 19.22
CA SER A 43 36.18 -5.12 19.60
C SER A 43 37.64 -4.75 19.34
N ILE A 44 37.89 -3.74 18.49
CA ILE A 44 39.24 -3.25 18.17
C ILE A 44 39.69 -2.15 19.14
N MET A 45 38.77 -1.48 19.84
CA MET A 45 39.17 -0.52 20.87
C MET A 45 39.85 -1.28 22.02
N PRO A 46 41.02 -0.82 22.51
CA PRO A 46 41.68 -1.41 23.66
C PRO A 46 40.89 -1.07 24.92
N PHE A 47 39.73 -1.71 25.08
CA PHE A 47 39.02 -1.78 26.35
C PHE A 47 39.88 -2.66 27.26
N SER A 48 40.30 -2.15 28.42
CA SER A 48 41.18 -2.84 29.37
C SER A 48 40.49 -4.11 29.88
N TRP A 49 40.64 -5.20 29.13
CA TRP A 49 40.13 -6.55 29.40
C TRP A 49 40.85 -7.23 30.57
N GLU A 50 41.78 -6.54 31.23
CA GLU A 50 42.47 -6.98 32.45
C GLU A 50 41.52 -7.31 33.62
N THR A 51 40.23 -6.98 33.54
CA THR A 51 39.23 -7.28 34.59
C THR A 51 38.28 -8.43 34.26
N VAL A 52 38.37 -9.04 33.08
CA VAL A 52 37.57 -10.24 32.76
C VAL A 52 38.48 -11.46 32.94
N GLU A 53 38.50 -12.04 34.15
CA GLU A 53 39.31 -13.21 34.52
C GLU A 53 39.00 -14.49 33.73
N ASN A 54 38.07 -14.44 32.75
CA ASN A 54 37.77 -15.56 31.87
C ASN A 54 37.40 -15.09 30.43
N PRO A 55 38.37 -14.70 29.60
CA PRO A 55 38.13 -14.31 28.20
C PRO A 55 37.86 -15.52 27.28
N ALA A 56 37.86 -16.75 27.80
CA ALA A 56 37.80 -17.98 27.03
C ALA A 56 36.39 -18.45 26.61
N GLU A 57 35.29 -17.90 27.12
CA GLU A 57 33.97 -18.54 26.95
C GLU A 57 32.85 -17.69 26.32
N VAL A 58 33.03 -16.38 26.13
CA VAL A 58 32.04 -15.61 25.35
C VAL A 58 32.36 -15.82 23.88
N ASN A 59 31.84 -16.92 23.33
CA ASN A 59 31.96 -17.28 21.92
C ASN A 59 31.36 -16.16 21.07
N MET A 60 32.19 -15.20 20.62
CA MET A 60 31.76 -14.00 19.89
C MET A 60 30.90 -14.34 18.66
N HIS A 61 31.13 -15.52 18.07
CA HIS A 61 30.33 -16.05 16.98
C HIS A 61 28.86 -16.28 17.36
N LEU A 62 28.59 -16.67 18.61
CA LEU A 62 27.23 -16.88 19.11
C LEU A 62 26.47 -15.56 19.25
N ILE A 63 27.16 -14.48 19.60
CA ILE A 63 26.55 -13.13 19.72
C ILE A 63 26.21 -12.56 18.33
N LEU A 64 27.06 -12.78 17.33
CA LEU A 64 26.85 -12.27 15.96
C LEU A 64 25.92 -13.15 15.10
N LEU A 65 25.64 -14.38 15.54
CA LEU A 65 24.80 -15.33 14.79
C LEU A 65 23.42 -14.76 14.41
N PRO A 66 22.66 -14.08 15.31
CA PRO A 66 21.37 -13.48 14.94
C PRO A 66 21.49 -12.47 13.79
N GLU A 67 22.56 -11.67 13.76
CA GLU A 67 22.78 -10.66 12.73
C GLU A 67 23.11 -11.29 11.37
N TYR A 68 23.89 -12.37 11.36
CA TYR A 68 24.14 -13.13 10.12
C TYR A 68 22.87 -13.80 9.59
N ILE A 69 22.02 -14.32 10.49
CA ILE A 69 20.71 -14.86 10.11
C ILE A 69 19.84 -13.76 9.50
N LEU A 70 19.81 -12.57 10.12
CA LEU A 70 19.02 -11.44 9.65
C LEU A 70 19.47 -10.95 8.27
N MET A 71 20.79 -10.87 8.07
CA MET A 71 21.39 -10.58 6.77
C MET A 71 20.99 -11.63 5.72
N GLY A 72 21.04 -12.91 6.07
CA GLY A 72 20.60 -14.01 5.21
C GLY A 72 19.13 -13.90 4.80
N ILE A 73 18.25 -13.55 5.74
CA ILE A 73 16.82 -13.28 5.45
C ILE A 73 16.68 -12.11 4.48
N GLY A 74 17.43 -11.02 4.68
CA GLY A 74 17.44 -9.87 3.76
C GLY A 74 17.82 -10.27 2.33
N ILE A 75 18.87 -11.08 2.17
CA ILE A 75 19.30 -11.61 0.86
C ILE A 75 18.21 -12.49 0.23
N ILE A 76 17.54 -13.34 1.01
CA ILE A 76 16.45 -14.19 0.52
C ILE A 76 15.28 -13.33 0.03
N ILE A 77 14.87 -12.30 0.77
CA ILE A 77 13.79 -11.39 0.36
C ILE A 77 14.16 -10.67 -0.94
N LEU A 78 15.39 -10.15 -1.05
CA LEU A 78 15.87 -9.50 -2.28
C LEU A 78 15.86 -10.46 -3.47
N TYR A 79 16.33 -11.69 -3.28
CA TYR A 79 16.29 -12.73 -4.31
C TYR A 79 14.85 -13.02 -4.76
N LEU A 80 13.92 -13.17 -3.81
CA LEU A 80 12.51 -13.42 -4.12
C LEU A 80 11.88 -12.24 -4.87
N ALA A 81 12.15 -11.01 -4.45
CA ALA A 81 11.64 -9.79 -5.07
C ALA A 81 12.16 -9.61 -6.50
N MET A 82 13.43 -9.93 -6.76
CA MET A 82 14.05 -9.75 -8.09
C MET A 82 13.73 -10.92 -9.04
N PHE A 83 13.95 -12.16 -8.61
CA PHE A 83 13.92 -13.34 -9.50
C PHE A 83 12.62 -14.13 -9.41
N ARG A 84 11.87 -14.01 -8.31
CA ARG A 84 10.58 -14.70 -8.11
C ARG A 84 9.40 -13.73 -7.99
N ASN A 85 9.50 -12.53 -8.58
CA ASN A 85 8.48 -11.49 -8.49
C ASN A 85 7.06 -11.99 -8.87
N LYS A 86 6.93 -12.79 -9.94
CA LYS A 86 5.63 -13.35 -10.35
C LYS A 86 5.00 -14.26 -9.29
N TRP A 87 5.80 -14.97 -8.51
CA TRP A 87 5.33 -15.81 -7.41
C TRP A 87 4.93 -14.94 -6.21
N LEU A 88 5.71 -13.89 -5.94
CA LEU A 88 5.47 -12.93 -4.87
C LEU A 88 4.16 -12.14 -5.09
N LEU A 89 3.85 -11.77 -6.34
CA LEU A 89 2.64 -11.03 -6.71
C LEU A 89 1.32 -11.83 -6.59
N ARG A 90 1.37 -13.13 -6.31
CA ARG A 90 0.15 -13.93 -6.07
C ARG A 90 -0.45 -13.53 -4.72
N LYS A 91 -1.76 -13.25 -4.65
CA LYS A 91 -2.47 -12.71 -3.47
C LYS A 91 -2.08 -13.42 -2.16
N ASN A 92 -2.13 -14.75 -2.13
CA ASN A 92 -1.83 -15.54 -0.93
C ASN A 92 -0.34 -15.46 -0.55
N ASN A 93 0.57 -15.55 -1.52
CA ASN A 93 2.00 -15.51 -1.27
C ASN A 93 2.45 -14.13 -0.79
N ASN A 94 2.00 -13.06 -1.46
CA ASN A 94 2.24 -11.67 -1.06
C ASN A 94 1.83 -11.46 0.41
N ARG A 95 0.61 -11.88 0.74
CA ARG A 95 0.06 -11.74 2.09
C ARG A 95 0.89 -12.50 3.12
N THR A 96 1.26 -13.75 2.85
CA THR A 96 2.09 -14.56 3.75
C THR A 96 3.46 -13.91 3.96
N VAL A 97 4.14 -13.50 2.89
CA VAL A 97 5.46 -12.85 2.99
C VAL A 97 5.36 -11.55 3.79
N ARG A 98 4.36 -10.70 3.54
CA ARG A 98 4.17 -9.47 4.31
C ARG A 98 3.87 -9.71 5.79
N ILE A 99 3.12 -10.76 6.13
CA ILE A 99 2.89 -11.12 7.54
C ILE A 99 4.21 -11.50 8.21
N VAL A 100 5.05 -12.30 7.53
CA VAL A 100 6.38 -12.66 8.03
C VAL A 100 7.27 -11.41 8.18
N GLU A 101 7.31 -10.54 7.17
CA GLU A 101 8.04 -9.27 7.23
C GLU A 101 7.57 -8.38 8.36
N LEU A 102 6.26 -8.29 8.60
CA LEU A 102 5.70 -7.51 9.70
C LEU A 102 6.13 -8.07 11.07
N ILE A 103 6.09 -9.39 11.25
CA ILE A 103 6.57 -10.04 12.48
C ILE A 103 8.05 -9.72 12.70
N LEU A 104 8.88 -9.78 11.65
CA LEU A 104 10.28 -9.41 11.71
C LEU A 104 10.47 -7.92 12.08
N CYS A 105 9.75 -7.00 11.44
CA CYS A 105 9.81 -5.57 11.78
C CYS A 105 9.49 -5.32 13.25
N ILE A 106 8.44 -5.96 13.78
CA ILE A 106 8.03 -5.81 15.18
C ILE A 106 9.10 -6.37 16.12
N ALA A 107 9.64 -7.56 15.83
CA ALA A 107 10.68 -8.17 16.64
C ALA A 107 11.96 -7.31 16.68
N ILE A 108 12.40 -6.79 15.52
CA ILE A 108 13.58 -5.92 15.42
C ILE A 108 13.33 -4.60 16.14
N ALA A 109 12.18 -3.95 15.92
CA ALA A 109 11.85 -2.68 16.57
C ALA A 109 11.75 -2.82 18.09
N ALA A 110 11.16 -3.91 18.60
CA ALA A 110 11.09 -4.21 20.03
C ALA A 110 12.48 -4.42 20.62
N ASN A 111 13.31 -5.26 19.97
CA ASN A 111 14.70 -5.46 20.40
C ASN A 111 15.51 -4.16 20.36
N ALA A 112 15.39 -3.38 19.29
CA ALA A 112 16.05 -2.09 19.16
C ALA A 112 15.62 -1.10 20.26
N THR A 113 14.35 -1.10 20.64
CA THR A 113 13.82 -0.27 21.73
C THR A 113 14.44 -0.67 23.07
N MET A 114 14.50 -1.97 23.36
CA MET A 114 15.12 -2.50 24.59
C MET A 114 16.61 -2.14 24.70
N ASN A 115 17.29 -1.99 23.56
CA ASN A 115 18.71 -1.62 23.48
C ASN A 115 18.94 -0.12 23.21
N ASN A 116 17.92 0.73 23.34
CA ASN A 116 17.99 2.18 23.08
C ASN A 116 18.47 2.57 21.65
N ALA A 117 18.36 1.67 20.67
CA ALA A 117 18.67 1.91 19.27
C ALA A 117 17.48 2.61 18.56
N MET A 118 17.25 3.88 18.90
CA MET A 118 16.08 4.65 18.46
C MET A 118 16.00 4.80 16.93
N VAL A 119 17.14 4.88 16.24
CA VAL A 119 17.19 4.96 14.76
C VAL A 119 16.61 3.70 14.13
N LEU A 120 17.06 2.52 14.57
CA LEU A 120 16.56 1.23 14.07
C LEU A 120 15.07 1.05 14.42
N THR A 121 14.68 1.45 15.63
CA THR A 121 13.28 1.46 16.07
C THR A 121 12.40 2.28 15.12
N GLY A 122 12.84 3.49 14.75
CA GLY A 122 12.12 4.36 13.82
C GLY A 122 12.01 3.76 12.41
N ILE A 123 13.12 3.24 11.86
CA ILE A 123 13.14 2.64 10.52
C ILE A 123 12.18 1.46 10.44
N PHE A 124 12.32 0.48 11.32
CA PHE A 124 11.48 -0.73 11.30
C PHE A 124 10.04 -0.46 11.75
N GLY A 125 9.81 0.56 12.59
CA GLY A 125 8.47 1.04 12.93
C GLY A 125 7.72 1.60 11.72
N ILE A 126 8.37 2.46 10.92
CA ILE A 126 7.76 3.05 9.71
C ILE A 126 7.51 1.96 8.64
N ILE A 127 8.47 1.06 8.43
CA ILE A 127 8.30 -0.07 7.50
C ILE A 127 7.13 -0.96 7.96
N GLY A 128 7.09 -1.32 9.25
CA GLY A 128 6.01 -2.11 9.83
C GLY A 128 4.64 -1.45 9.66
N ALA A 129 4.52 -0.15 9.95
CA ALA A 129 3.28 0.62 9.75
C ALA A 129 2.85 0.64 8.27
N THR A 130 3.80 0.77 7.34
CA THR A 130 3.56 0.72 5.90
C THR A 130 3.03 -0.66 5.48
N ILE A 131 3.59 -1.74 6.01
CA ILE A 131 3.12 -3.11 5.76
C ILE A 131 1.70 -3.29 6.30
N VAL A 132 1.40 -2.84 7.52
CA VAL A 132 0.03 -2.90 8.10
C VAL A 132 -0.97 -2.17 7.22
N TYR A 133 -0.65 -0.93 6.80
CA TYR A 133 -1.50 -0.16 5.90
C TYR A 133 -1.73 -0.90 4.56
N SER A 134 -0.68 -1.49 4.01
CA SER A 134 -0.77 -2.27 2.76
C SER A 134 -1.65 -3.52 2.90
N LEU A 135 -1.58 -4.20 4.05
CA LEU A 135 -2.41 -5.39 4.34
C LEU A 135 -3.88 -5.00 4.55
N PHE A 136 -4.14 -3.91 5.27
CA PHE A 136 -5.48 -3.40 5.51
C PHE A 136 -6.17 -3.02 4.18
N THR A 137 -5.49 -2.26 3.33
CA THR A 137 -6.02 -1.82 2.04
C THR A 137 -6.25 -2.99 1.06
N GLU A 138 -5.45 -4.04 1.11
CA GLU A 138 -5.63 -5.25 0.27
C GLU A 138 -6.78 -6.16 0.73
N THR A 139 -7.22 -6.07 1.99
CA THR A 139 -8.35 -6.88 2.50
C THR A 139 -9.72 -6.35 2.12
N SER A 140 -9.82 -5.13 1.58
CA SER A 140 -11.08 -4.57 1.09
C SER A 140 -11.46 -5.19 -0.26
N ASP A 141 -12.03 -6.39 -0.22
CA ASP A 141 -12.48 -7.13 -1.42
C ASP A 141 -13.69 -6.50 -2.13
N LYS A 142 -14.31 -5.46 -1.54
CA LYS A 142 -15.40 -4.73 -2.20
C LYS A 142 -14.82 -3.86 -3.32
N ALA A 143 -15.08 -4.26 -4.55
CA ALA A 143 -14.81 -3.43 -5.71
C ALA A 143 -15.47 -2.05 -5.47
N PRO A 144 -14.75 -0.93 -5.69
CA PRO A 144 -15.37 0.37 -5.59
C PRO A 144 -16.53 0.44 -6.58
N MET A 145 -17.70 0.89 -6.12
CA MET A 145 -18.90 1.00 -6.95
C MET A 145 -19.25 2.48 -7.11
N VAL A 146 -19.75 2.84 -8.28
CA VAL A 146 -20.44 4.11 -8.50
C VAL A 146 -21.93 3.80 -8.55
N SER A 147 -22.71 4.42 -7.66
CA SER A 147 -24.17 4.28 -7.68
C SER A 147 -24.75 5.50 -8.39
N VAL A 148 -25.55 5.27 -9.42
CA VAL A 148 -26.25 6.32 -10.16
C VAL A 148 -27.73 6.15 -9.86
N SER A 149 -28.32 7.14 -9.21
CA SER A 149 -29.71 7.11 -8.73
C SER A 149 -30.44 8.39 -9.05
N ASP A 150 -31.73 8.47 -8.71
CA ASP A 150 -32.54 9.66 -8.93
C ASP A 150 -32.03 10.89 -8.15
N SER A 151 -31.36 10.69 -7.01
CA SER A 151 -30.79 11.78 -6.21
C SER A 151 -29.48 12.36 -6.74
N GLY A 152 -28.73 11.59 -7.54
CA GLY A 152 -27.43 11.98 -8.05
C GLY A 152 -26.50 10.79 -8.25
N ILE A 153 -25.20 11.06 -8.16
CA ILE A 153 -24.15 10.07 -8.40
C ILE A 153 -23.31 9.92 -7.14
N ASP A 154 -23.37 8.75 -6.51
CA ASP A 154 -22.52 8.40 -5.39
C ASP A 154 -21.19 7.83 -5.88
N LEU A 155 -20.11 8.51 -5.50
CA LEU A 155 -18.73 8.15 -5.79
C LEU A 155 -18.18 7.18 -4.74
N PRO A 156 -17.18 6.35 -5.09
CA PRO A 156 -16.52 5.48 -4.12
C PRO A 156 -15.89 6.30 -2.97
N MET A 157 -15.89 5.71 -1.76
CA MET A 157 -15.45 6.37 -0.51
C MET A 157 -14.01 6.94 -0.54
N SER A 158 -13.19 6.58 -1.52
CA SER A 158 -11.82 7.09 -1.69
C SER A 158 -11.76 8.55 -2.16
N LEU A 159 -12.88 9.14 -2.61
CA LEU A 159 -12.93 10.51 -3.11
C LEU A 159 -13.42 11.48 -2.04
N ARG A 160 -12.86 12.70 -2.04
CA ARG A 160 -13.21 13.76 -1.08
C ARG A 160 -14.68 14.18 -1.18
N GLN A 161 -15.25 14.16 -2.38
CA GLN A 161 -16.68 14.36 -2.61
C GLN A 161 -17.32 13.00 -2.88
N ARG A 162 -18.28 12.63 -2.03
CA ARG A 162 -18.95 11.32 -2.07
C ARG A 162 -20.20 11.31 -2.93
N HIS A 163 -20.78 12.47 -3.21
CA HIS A 163 -22.02 12.61 -3.94
C HIS A 163 -21.92 13.79 -4.91
N ILE A 164 -22.31 13.59 -6.17
CA ILE A 164 -22.40 14.62 -7.21
C ILE A 164 -23.88 14.80 -7.54
N HIS A 165 -24.40 16.00 -7.32
CA HIS A 165 -25.77 16.33 -7.70
C HIS A 165 -25.91 16.44 -9.22
N TRP A 166 -27.08 16.10 -9.77
CA TRP A 166 -27.35 16.19 -11.21
C TRP A 166 -27.12 17.59 -11.81
N ALA A 167 -27.33 18.65 -11.03
CA ALA A 167 -27.05 20.03 -11.46
C ALA A 167 -25.54 20.29 -11.69
N GLU A 168 -24.65 19.54 -11.03
CA GLU A 168 -23.20 19.66 -11.21
C GLU A 168 -22.69 18.87 -12.43
N VAL A 169 -23.50 17.96 -12.98
CA VAL A 169 -23.11 17.08 -14.09
C VAL A 169 -23.43 17.75 -15.42
N GLU A 170 -22.41 17.88 -16.27
CA GLU A 170 -22.56 18.33 -17.66
C GLU A 170 -22.84 17.14 -18.58
N LYS A 171 -22.08 16.05 -18.42
CA LYS A 171 -22.18 14.87 -19.27
C LYS A 171 -21.77 13.61 -18.52
N LEU A 172 -22.52 12.53 -18.72
CA LEU A 172 -22.19 11.20 -18.22
C LEU A 172 -22.08 10.22 -19.40
N LEU A 173 -21.00 9.46 -19.48
CA LEU A 173 -20.75 8.51 -20.58
C LEU A 173 -20.25 7.18 -20.03
N LEU A 174 -20.82 6.08 -20.52
CA LEU A 174 -20.34 4.73 -20.27
C LEU A 174 -19.98 4.07 -21.61
N ARG A 175 -18.71 4.16 -22.01
CA ARG A 175 -18.24 3.66 -23.32
C ARG A 175 -16.93 2.92 -23.19
N HIS A 176 -16.79 1.83 -23.94
CA HIS A 176 -15.56 1.02 -23.99
C HIS A 176 -15.03 0.61 -22.60
N GLY A 177 -15.93 0.27 -21.68
CA GLY A 177 -15.55 -0.10 -20.30
C GLY A 177 -14.99 1.05 -19.48
N THR A 178 -15.30 2.30 -19.85
CA THR A 178 -14.92 3.50 -19.11
C THR A 178 -16.17 4.30 -18.76
N LEU A 179 -16.29 4.68 -17.48
CA LEU A 179 -17.27 5.64 -16.99
C LEU A 179 -16.59 7.01 -16.90
N THR A 180 -17.12 7.98 -17.65
CA THR A 180 -16.65 9.37 -17.63
C THR A 180 -17.77 10.28 -17.14
N ILE A 181 -17.45 11.12 -16.16
CA ILE A 181 -18.33 12.13 -15.57
C ILE A 181 -17.68 13.49 -15.78
N ASN A 182 -18.27 14.32 -16.65
CA ASN A 182 -17.87 15.71 -16.82
C ASN A 182 -18.80 16.58 -15.99
N CYS A 183 -18.20 17.45 -15.17
CA CYS A 183 -18.91 18.41 -14.34
C CYS A 183 -18.84 19.82 -14.95
N VAL A 184 -19.83 20.65 -14.61
CA VAL A 184 -19.96 22.03 -15.11
C VAL A 184 -18.79 22.92 -14.66
N ASP A 185 -18.09 22.56 -13.59
CA ASP A 185 -16.92 23.27 -13.06
C ASP A 185 -15.58 22.78 -13.64
N ASN A 186 -15.61 22.17 -14.83
CA ASN A 186 -14.46 21.57 -15.52
C ASN A 186 -13.78 20.42 -14.76
N ARG A 187 -14.38 19.88 -13.70
CA ARG A 187 -13.91 18.62 -13.12
C ARG A 187 -14.32 17.46 -14.03
N MET A 188 -13.38 16.55 -14.26
CA MET A 188 -13.62 15.33 -15.01
C MET A 188 -13.20 14.14 -14.14
N TYR A 189 -14.12 13.20 -13.99
CA TYR A 189 -13.85 11.94 -13.33
C TYR A 189 -13.92 10.80 -14.34
N GLN A 190 -12.94 9.90 -14.29
CA GLN A 190 -12.86 8.78 -15.22
C GLN A 190 -12.41 7.51 -14.49
N TRP A 191 -13.16 6.43 -14.68
CA TRP A 191 -12.82 5.12 -14.13
C TRP A 191 -13.00 4.03 -15.17
N MET A 192 -12.12 3.05 -15.10
CA MET A 192 -12.31 1.77 -15.77
C MET A 192 -13.40 0.99 -15.02
N VAL A 193 -14.31 0.41 -15.77
CA VAL A 193 -15.49 -0.29 -15.28
C VAL A 193 -15.21 -1.79 -15.40
N ALA A 194 -15.52 -2.56 -14.34
CA ALA A 194 -15.47 -4.01 -14.39
C ALA A 194 -16.57 -4.53 -15.33
N GLN A 195 -16.47 -5.78 -15.80
CA GLN A 195 -17.56 -6.38 -16.58
C GLN A 195 -18.88 -6.20 -15.83
N ASN A 196 -19.87 -5.61 -16.51
CA ASN A 196 -21.21 -5.38 -16.00
C ASN A 196 -22.22 -5.68 -17.09
N ASP A 197 -23.44 -6.03 -16.67
CA ASP A 197 -24.57 -6.32 -17.56
C ASP A 197 -25.50 -5.10 -17.69
N VAL A 198 -24.99 -3.89 -17.46
CA VAL A 198 -25.80 -2.67 -17.55
C VAL A 198 -26.10 -2.37 -19.02
N ASP A 199 -27.38 -2.26 -19.36
CA ASP A 199 -27.80 -1.76 -20.67
C ASP A 199 -27.35 -0.31 -20.84
N ALA A 200 -26.30 -0.12 -21.64
CA ALA A 200 -25.72 1.18 -21.92
C ALA A 200 -26.72 2.17 -22.49
N THR A 201 -27.70 1.71 -23.27
CA THR A 201 -28.72 2.58 -23.90
C THR A 201 -29.70 3.09 -22.85
N ALA A 202 -30.20 2.19 -22.00
CA ALA A 202 -31.09 2.55 -20.90
C ALA A 202 -30.38 3.47 -19.89
N PHE A 203 -29.12 3.18 -19.59
CA PHE A 203 -28.27 3.99 -18.72
C PHE A 203 -28.05 5.40 -19.27
N GLU A 204 -27.58 5.54 -20.52
CA GLU A 204 -27.36 6.86 -21.14
C GLU A 204 -28.66 7.66 -21.24
N THR A 205 -29.78 7.00 -21.57
CA THR A 205 -31.10 7.66 -21.64
C THR A 205 -31.54 8.21 -20.28
N PHE A 206 -31.42 7.40 -19.22
CA PHE A 206 -31.72 7.83 -17.86
C PHE A 206 -30.84 9.00 -17.42
N CYS A 207 -29.53 8.93 -17.68
CA CYS A 207 -28.63 9.99 -17.23
C CYS A 207 -28.86 11.29 -18.00
N ASN A 208 -29.12 11.21 -19.31
CA ASN A 208 -29.46 12.39 -20.10
C ASN A 208 -30.76 13.05 -19.62
N SER A 209 -31.79 12.27 -19.29
CA SER A 209 -33.05 12.85 -18.79
C SER A 209 -32.86 13.54 -17.43
N GLN A 210 -32.07 12.96 -16.52
CA GLN A 210 -31.77 13.58 -15.23
C GLN A 210 -30.92 14.85 -15.37
N ILE A 211 -29.92 14.84 -16.27
CA ILE A 211 -29.08 16.02 -16.55
C ILE A 211 -29.92 17.16 -17.14
N GLU A 212 -30.80 16.88 -18.11
CA GLU A 212 -31.69 17.89 -18.70
C GLU A 212 -32.66 18.46 -17.68
N ALA A 213 -33.27 17.62 -16.83
CA ALA A 213 -34.19 18.06 -15.78
C ALA A 213 -33.51 18.99 -14.76
N ALA A 214 -32.25 18.70 -14.41
CA ALA A 214 -31.49 19.47 -13.43
C ALA A 214 -30.84 20.76 -13.98
N LYS A 215 -30.96 21.05 -15.29
CA LYS A 215 -30.36 22.25 -15.90
C LYS A 215 -30.87 23.56 -15.28
N GLY A 216 -32.14 23.60 -14.87
CA GLY A 216 -32.75 24.78 -14.25
C GLY A 216 -32.15 25.15 -12.90
N ASP A 217 -31.66 24.15 -12.16
CA ASP A 217 -31.12 24.32 -10.80
C ASP A 217 -29.62 24.63 -10.78
N ARG A 218 -28.99 24.75 -11.94
CA ARG A 218 -27.56 25.06 -12.05
C ARG A 218 -27.31 26.45 -11.49
N LYS A 219 -26.44 26.53 -10.47
CA LYS A 219 -25.92 27.82 -10.01
C LYS A 219 -25.24 28.49 -11.21
N LYS A 220 -25.77 29.64 -11.64
CA LYS A 220 -25.09 30.47 -12.64
C LYS A 220 -23.73 30.84 -12.05
N TYR A 221 -22.66 30.32 -12.64
CA TYR A 221 -21.33 30.80 -12.36
C TYR A 221 -21.28 32.24 -12.86
N ASN A 222 -21.31 33.19 -11.93
CA ASN A 222 -20.94 34.58 -12.20
C ASN A 222 -19.41 34.59 -12.34
N TRP A 223 -18.93 34.36 -13.55
CA TRP A 223 -17.55 34.63 -13.93
C TRP A 223 -17.36 36.11 -14.28
#